data_AF-A0A0S4J124-F1
#
_entry.id   AF-A0A0S4J124-F1
#
_cell.length_a   1.000
_cell.length_b   1.000
_cell.length_c   1.000
_cell.angle_alpha   90.00
_cell.angle_beta   90.00
_cell.angle_gamma   90.00
#
_symmetry.space_group_name_H-M   'P 1'
#
loop_
_entity.id
_entity.type
_entity.pdbx_description
1 polymer ?
#
loop_
_entity_poly.entity_id
_entity_poly.type
_entity_poly.pdbx_seq_one_letter_code
_entity_poly.pdbx_strand_id
1 'polypeptide(L)'
;MAEHSPEGIAPSSPWKRVWPCAGGAHSSSQAAPPSSWRKLVDEGNRFFISAKAATSTMNRKLAVKDALNKYTIALPLAVEAHQQASTNKNMFVASGLIAADEDALPEDRYYYLREALTTAANALAFGAHAHLQSEWIGSLIDKVNHLVCSSIVDATNIVSSRSGSALQLLTTVVHAPTTQQHLRVIVALALLDRTNKKGALAIADGDHHQGLVIVDERAALMDSTAEWGSQPQCVGFVDAIHSTQASLRNTGSLATAKKQLQKGKKLREESVVDGIDMDKLFEAMDALRLGVVECHDMHLDIEAELLSEIGYIWSNVLKVKEAAHRAYRASLLCAHACSPRVFTSHAWFKRARDAEEEFQQEEALEEKRKKDEADAPFLKELEPELTALKANNTSIDAALK
;
A
#
# COMPACT_ATOMS: atom_id res chain seq x y z
N MET A 1 27.28 -8.03 -18.66
CA MET A 1 28.05 -8.54 -17.51
C MET A 1 28.13 -7.45 -16.45
N ALA A 2 27.22 -7.52 -15.48
CA ALA A 2 27.25 -6.92 -14.14
C ALA A 2 25.86 -7.19 -13.54
N GLU A 3 25.68 -8.38 -12.97
CA GLU A 3 24.49 -8.72 -12.19
C GLU A 3 24.62 -8.06 -10.82
N HIS A 4 23.78 -7.07 -10.53
CA HIS A 4 23.58 -6.59 -9.18
C HIS A 4 22.39 -7.35 -8.58
N SER A 5 22.70 -8.30 -7.69
CA SER A 5 21.73 -8.90 -6.77
C SER A 5 21.22 -7.84 -5.78
N PRO A 6 19.92 -7.75 -5.50
CA PRO A 6 19.43 -6.91 -4.42
C PRO A 6 19.61 -7.64 -3.08
N GLU A 7 20.30 -6.96 -2.17
CA GLU A 7 20.46 -7.36 -0.76
C GLU A 7 19.10 -7.51 -0.07
N GLY A 8 18.95 -8.60 0.67
CA GLY A 8 17.74 -8.94 1.41
C GLY A 8 17.44 -7.94 2.51
N ILE A 9 16.39 -7.14 2.32
CA ILE A 9 15.76 -6.34 3.36
C ILE A 9 14.98 -7.30 4.26
N ALA A 10 15.46 -7.51 5.49
CA ALA A 10 14.71 -8.20 6.53
C ALA A 10 13.39 -7.43 6.81
N PRO A 11 12.23 -8.10 6.96
CA PRO A 11 10.97 -7.41 7.19
C PRO A 11 10.96 -6.81 8.60
N SER A 12 11.26 -5.51 8.70
CA SER A 12 10.99 -4.74 9.91
C SER A 12 9.47 -4.59 10.06
N SER A 13 8.89 -5.18 11.10
CA SER A 13 7.47 -5.03 11.44
C SER A 13 7.12 -3.54 11.64
N PRO A 14 6.19 -2.97 10.86
CA PRO A 14 5.88 -1.52 10.91
C PRO A 14 5.07 -1.10 12.15
N TRP A 15 4.71 -2.03 13.04
CA TRP A 15 3.68 -1.82 14.07
C TRP A 15 4.21 -1.44 15.46
N LYS A 16 5.47 -0.97 15.59
CA LYS A 16 6.04 -0.65 16.92
C LYS A 16 5.59 0.72 17.44
N ARG A 17 4.68 0.68 18.45
CA ARG A 17 4.23 1.76 19.39
C ARG A 17 3.10 2.65 18.85
N VAL A 18 2.07 3.11 19.58
CA VAL A 18 1.90 3.49 21.01
C VAL A 18 0.44 3.17 21.45
N TRP A 19 0.23 2.63 22.66
CA TRP A 19 -1.12 2.47 23.26
C TRP A 19 -1.40 3.62 24.26
N PRO A 20 -2.57 4.27 24.24
CA PRO A 20 -2.91 5.27 25.26
C PRO A 20 -3.22 4.58 26.60
N CYS A 21 -2.64 5.11 27.69
CA CYS A 21 -2.90 4.65 29.04
C CYS A 21 -4.23 5.24 29.55
N ALA A 22 -5.22 4.39 29.83
CA ALA A 22 -6.33 4.77 30.68
C ALA A 22 -5.89 4.63 32.14
N GLY A 23 -5.53 5.77 32.76
CA GLY A 23 -5.17 5.84 34.16
C GLY A 23 -6.39 5.61 35.06
N GLY A 24 -6.39 4.50 35.79
CA GLY A 24 -7.35 4.20 36.84
C GLY A 24 -6.70 3.31 37.89
N ALA A 25 -6.15 3.90 38.94
CA ALA A 25 -5.63 3.16 40.08
C ALA A 25 -6.79 2.62 40.91
N HIS A 26 -7.07 1.32 40.83
CA HIS A 26 -7.91 0.60 41.79
C HIS A 26 -7.12 -0.55 42.40
N SER A 27 -6.84 -0.42 43.70
CA SER A 27 -6.28 -1.47 44.53
C SER A 27 -7.35 -2.53 44.81
N SER A 28 -7.35 -3.63 44.05
CA SER A 28 -8.12 -4.82 44.40
C SER A 28 -7.23 -5.80 45.19
N SER A 29 -7.71 -6.14 46.39
CA SER A 29 -7.17 -7.20 47.25
C SER A 29 -7.17 -8.54 46.50
N GLN A 30 -6.00 -9.01 46.06
CA GLN A 30 -5.84 -10.31 45.41
C GLN A 30 -5.96 -11.44 46.45
N ALA A 31 -6.98 -12.28 46.31
CA ALA A 31 -7.06 -13.55 47.02
C ALA A 31 -5.96 -14.49 46.47
N ALA A 32 -5.33 -15.28 47.35
CA ALA A 32 -4.30 -16.23 46.91
C ALA A 32 -4.88 -17.22 45.89
N PRO A 33 -4.21 -17.45 44.74
CA PRO A 33 -4.72 -18.33 43.70
C PRO A 33 -4.91 -19.76 44.25
N PRO A 34 -5.89 -20.53 43.75
CA PRO A 34 -6.04 -21.93 44.12
C PRO A 34 -4.72 -22.67 43.89
N SER A 35 -4.18 -23.29 44.93
CA SER A 35 -2.86 -23.95 44.89
C SER A 35 -2.77 -25.04 43.82
N SER A 36 -3.91 -25.61 43.41
CA SER A 36 -4.03 -26.61 42.34
C SER A 36 -3.89 -26.01 40.93
N TRP A 37 -4.49 -24.84 40.65
CA TRP A 37 -4.36 -24.16 39.35
C TRP A 37 -2.91 -23.79 39.05
N ARG A 38 -2.24 -23.14 40.01
CA ARG A 38 -0.87 -22.67 39.84
C ARG A 38 0.09 -23.84 39.56
N LYS A 39 -0.04 -24.95 40.31
CA LYS A 39 0.76 -26.16 40.08
C LYS A 39 0.64 -26.69 38.66
N LEU A 40 -0.58 -26.78 38.13
CA LEU A 40 -0.81 -27.25 36.75
C LEU A 40 -0.24 -26.29 35.70
N VAL A 41 -0.37 -24.99 35.91
CA VAL A 41 0.24 -23.98 35.04
C VAL A 41 1.76 -24.09 35.05
N ASP A 42 2.39 -24.28 36.22
CA ASP A 42 3.83 -24.42 36.34
C ASP A 42 4.35 -25.73 35.71
N GLU A 43 3.61 -26.83 35.84
CA GLU A 43 3.87 -28.07 35.11
C GLU A 43 3.78 -27.86 33.59
N GLY A 44 2.74 -27.18 33.11
CA GLY A 44 2.60 -26.82 31.70
C GLY A 44 3.76 -25.96 31.20
N ASN A 45 4.19 -24.98 32.00
CA ASN A 45 5.33 -24.12 31.68
C ASN A 45 6.63 -24.92 31.55
N ARG A 46 6.85 -25.93 32.40
CA ARG A 46 8.01 -26.83 32.29
C ARG A 46 8.01 -27.59 30.96
N PHE A 47 6.87 -28.16 30.55
CA PHE A 47 6.75 -28.83 29.26
C PHE A 47 6.95 -27.85 28.10
N PHE A 48 6.42 -26.64 28.20
CA PHE A 48 6.64 -25.59 27.21
C PHE A 48 8.12 -25.21 27.07
N ILE A 49 8.85 -25.06 28.18
CA ILE A 49 10.30 -24.82 28.15
C ILE A 49 11.02 -25.99 27.46
N SER A 50 10.65 -27.24 27.78
CA SER A 50 11.18 -28.42 27.09
C SER A 50 10.88 -28.40 25.60
N ALA A 51 9.69 -27.95 25.19
CA ALA A 51 9.33 -27.82 23.78
C ALA A 51 10.21 -26.79 23.05
N LYS A 52 10.47 -25.63 23.67
CA LYS A 52 11.36 -24.61 23.08
C LYS A 52 12.80 -25.11 22.91
N ALA A 53 13.26 -25.97 23.82
CA ALA A 53 14.60 -26.55 23.76
C ALA A 53 14.70 -27.78 22.82
N ALA A 54 13.58 -28.30 22.34
CA ALA A 54 13.57 -29.49 21.49
C ALA A 54 14.14 -29.17 20.10
N THR A 55 15.09 -29.99 19.67
CA THR A 55 15.72 -29.89 18.35
C THR A 55 14.90 -30.54 17.25
N SER A 56 14.16 -31.63 17.55
CA SER A 56 13.27 -32.28 16.59
C SER A 56 11.82 -31.82 16.74
N THR A 57 11.15 -31.64 15.60
CA THR A 57 9.72 -31.26 15.54
C THR A 57 8.82 -32.26 16.24
N MET A 58 9.12 -33.56 16.15
CA MET A 58 8.34 -34.60 16.85
C MET A 58 8.40 -34.42 18.37
N ASN A 59 9.59 -34.20 18.93
CA ASN A 59 9.76 -33.99 20.38
C ASN A 59 9.12 -32.67 20.82
N ARG A 60 9.26 -31.61 20.01
CA ARG A 60 8.61 -30.32 20.23
C ARG A 60 7.10 -30.47 20.29
N LYS A 61 6.50 -31.19 19.33
CA LYS A 61 5.07 -31.46 19.25
C LYS A 61 4.57 -32.25 20.46
N LEU A 62 5.28 -33.30 20.88
CA LEU A 62 4.92 -34.07 22.07
C LEU A 62 4.94 -33.19 23.32
N ALA A 63 6.00 -32.42 23.53
CA ALA A 63 6.10 -31.52 24.67
C ALA A 63 5.03 -30.40 24.66
N VAL A 64 4.66 -29.88 23.48
CA VAL A 64 3.54 -28.93 23.34
C VAL A 64 2.21 -29.59 23.70
N LYS A 65 1.96 -30.84 23.27
CA LYS A 65 0.75 -31.58 23.68
C LYS A 65 0.66 -31.76 25.19
N ASP A 66 1.78 -32.13 25.83
CA ASP A 66 1.83 -32.27 27.28
C ASP A 66 1.57 -30.94 27.99
N ALA A 67 2.18 -29.84 27.49
CA ALA A 67 1.93 -28.50 28.02
C ALA A 67 0.44 -28.10 27.90
N LEU A 68 -0.14 -28.27 26.71
CA LEU A 68 -1.55 -27.96 26.45
C LEU A 68 -2.49 -28.81 27.31
N ASN A 69 -2.20 -30.09 27.52
CA ASN A 69 -2.99 -30.94 28.41
C ASN A 69 -3.03 -30.35 29.83
N LYS A 70 -1.88 -29.90 30.35
CA LYS A 70 -1.81 -29.27 31.67
C LYS A 70 -2.58 -27.95 31.73
N TYR A 71 -2.46 -27.10 30.71
CA TYR A 71 -3.21 -25.83 30.66
C TYR A 71 -4.72 -26.05 30.52
N THR A 72 -5.16 -27.04 29.74
CA THR A 72 -6.58 -27.38 29.58
C THR A 72 -7.19 -27.85 30.90
N ILE A 73 -6.47 -28.65 31.69
CA ILE A 73 -6.92 -29.06 33.03
C ILE A 73 -6.90 -27.87 34.00
N ALA A 74 -5.94 -26.95 33.86
CA ALA A 74 -5.85 -25.76 34.69
C ALA A 74 -6.98 -24.76 34.41
N LEU A 75 -7.41 -24.61 33.16
CA LEU A 75 -8.38 -23.58 32.75
C LEU A 75 -9.70 -23.57 33.55
N PRO A 76 -10.40 -24.70 33.78
CA PRO A 76 -11.62 -24.71 34.61
C PRO A 76 -11.35 -24.42 36.10
N LEU A 77 -10.10 -24.51 36.57
CA LEU A 77 -9.70 -24.17 37.94
C LEU A 77 -9.31 -22.69 38.09
N ALA A 78 -9.22 -21.95 36.98
CA ALA A 78 -8.93 -20.53 36.99
C ALA A 78 -10.19 -19.74 37.36
N VAL A 79 -10.29 -19.34 38.63
CA VAL A 79 -11.47 -18.67 39.20
C VAL A 79 -11.50 -17.19 38.81
N GLU A 80 -10.33 -16.56 38.73
CA GLU A 80 -10.24 -15.14 38.39
C GLU A 80 -9.96 -14.91 36.91
N ALA A 81 -10.51 -13.83 36.35
CA ALA A 81 -10.32 -13.48 34.94
C ALA A 81 -8.83 -13.33 34.56
N HIS A 82 -7.99 -12.80 35.46
CA HIS A 82 -6.55 -12.70 35.22
C HIS A 82 -5.87 -14.08 35.07
N GLN A 83 -6.34 -15.09 35.81
CA GLN A 83 -5.85 -16.46 35.75
C GLN A 83 -6.27 -17.10 34.42
N GLN A 84 -7.53 -16.91 34.02
CA GLN A 84 -8.05 -17.38 32.73
C GLN A 84 -7.29 -16.75 31.56
N ALA A 85 -7.03 -15.44 31.63
CA ALA A 85 -6.23 -14.71 30.64
C ALA A 85 -4.81 -15.28 30.53
N SER A 86 -4.15 -15.51 31.67
CA SER A 86 -2.80 -16.07 31.71
C SER A 86 -2.74 -17.51 31.19
N THR A 87 -3.69 -18.37 31.56
CA THR A 87 -3.75 -19.76 31.06
C THR A 87 -3.94 -19.77 29.55
N ASN A 88 -4.89 -19.01 29.02
CA ASN A 88 -5.13 -18.92 27.58
C ASN A 88 -3.92 -18.34 26.83
N LYS A 89 -3.22 -17.34 27.40
CA LYS A 89 -1.97 -16.82 26.82
C LYS A 89 -0.91 -17.91 26.71
N ASN A 90 -0.77 -18.76 27.73
CA ASN A 90 0.20 -19.85 27.70
C ASN A 90 -0.16 -20.91 26.66
N MET A 91 -1.45 -21.24 26.52
CA MET A 91 -1.94 -22.13 25.46
C MET A 91 -1.66 -21.55 24.07
N PHE A 92 -1.94 -20.26 23.87
CA PHE A 92 -1.65 -19.55 22.63
C PHE A 92 -0.16 -19.66 22.27
N VAL A 93 0.73 -19.33 23.20
CA VAL A 93 2.18 -19.36 22.93
C VAL A 93 2.67 -20.79 22.68
N ALA A 94 2.13 -21.79 23.39
CA ALA A 94 2.49 -23.19 23.19
C ALA A 94 2.03 -23.70 21.81
N SER A 95 0.78 -23.45 21.42
CA SER A 95 0.26 -23.80 20.10
C SER A 95 0.99 -23.04 18.98
N GLY A 96 1.25 -21.75 19.19
CA GLY A 96 2.00 -20.90 18.26
C GLY A 96 3.39 -21.44 17.93
N LEU A 97 4.02 -22.18 18.86
CA LEU A 97 5.33 -22.78 18.64
C LEU A 97 5.33 -23.85 17.55
N ILE A 98 4.25 -24.65 17.42
CA ILE A 98 4.11 -25.63 16.33
C ILE A 98 3.58 -24.98 15.06
N ALA A 99 2.67 -24.01 15.19
CA ALA A 99 2.16 -23.29 14.03
C ALA A 99 3.27 -22.57 13.24
N ALA A 100 4.26 -22.04 13.94
CA ALA A 100 5.45 -21.38 13.38
C ALA A 100 6.64 -22.33 13.09
N ASP A 101 6.47 -23.64 13.29
CA ASP A 101 7.51 -24.63 13.02
C ASP A 101 7.53 -25.01 11.54
N GLU A 102 8.54 -24.57 10.80
CA GLU A 102 8.67 -24.81 9.36
C GLU A 102 8.81 -26.30 9.02
N ASP A 103 9.39 -27.09 9.93
CA ASP A 103 9.61 -28.53 9.78
C ASP A 103 8.36 -29.35 10.15
N ALA A 104 7.31 -28.71 10.68
CA ALA A 104 6.07 -29.40 11.05
C ALA A 104 5.19 -29.70 9.83
N LEU A 105 4.46 -30.81 9.92
CA LEU A 105 3.49 -31.19 8.89
C LEU A 105 2.43 -30.10 8.72
N PRO A 106 2.03 -29.76 7.48
CA PRO A 106 1.05 -28.70 7.23
C PRO A 106 -0.26 -28.85 8.01
N GLU A 107 -0.74 -30.09 8.20
CA GLU A 107 -1.95 -30.39 8.95
C GLU A 107 -1.81 -30.05 10.44
N ASP A 108 -0.63 -30.31 11.02
CA ASP A 108 -0.34 -29.94 12.39
C ASP A 108 -0.25 -28.42 12.52
N ARG A 109 0.48 -27.76 11.62
CA ARG A 109 0.60 -26.30 11.62
C ARG A 109 -0.75 -25.62 11.55
N TYR A 110 -1.64 -26.12 10.68
CA TYR A 110 -3.01 -25.64 10.55
C TYR A 110 -3.83 -25.84 11.84
N TYR A 111 -3.81 -27.04 12.40
CA TYR A 111 -4.51 -27.36 13.65
C TYR A 111 -4.05 -26.43 14.78
N TYR A 112 -2.74 -26.32 14.98
CA TYR A 112 -2.17 -25.50 16.05
C TYR A 112 -2.33 -24.00 15.81
N LEU A 113 -2.38 -23.53 14.56
CA LEU A 113 -2.72 -22.14 14.25
C LEU A 113 -4.14 -21.81 14.71
N ARG A 114 -5.11 -22.68 14.41
CA ARG A 114 -6.50 -22.52 14.86
C ARG A 114 -6.60 -22.47 16.39
N GLU A 115 -5.92 -23.41 17.06
CA GLU A 115 -5.88 -23.44 18.53
C GLU A 115 -5.22 -22.18 19.11
N ALA A 116 -4.12 -21.74 18.51
CA ALA A 116 -3.41 -20.53 18.92
C ALA A 116 -4.32 -19.29 18.80
N LEU A 117 -5.00 -19.09 17.67
CA LEU A 117 -5.87 -17.93 17.47
C LEU A 117 -7.09 -17.96 18.40
N THR A 118 -7.67 -19.14 18.63
CA THR A 118 -8.81 -19.31 19.55
C THR A 118 -8.40 -18.96 20.99
N THR A 119 -7.28 -19.48 21.45
CA THR A 119 -6.77 -19.21 22.79
C THR A 119 -6.25 -17.79 22.95
N ALA A 120 -5.69 -17.18 21.89
CA ALA A 120 -5.32 -15.76 21.87
C ALA A 120 -6.54 -14.85 22.03
N ALA A 121 -7.63 -15.14 21.32
CA ALA A 121 -8.90 -14.45 21.52
C ALA A 121 -9.30 -14.53 23.00
N ASN A 122 -9.47 -15.74 23.54
CA ASN A 122 -9.89 -15.90 24.93
C ASN A 122 -8.97 -15.17 25.91
N ALA A 123 -7.65 -15.23 25.70
CA ALA A 123 -6.67 -14.52 26.53
C ALA A 123 -6.89 -13.00 26.54
N LEU A 124 -7.21 -12.41 25.39
CA LEU A 124 -7.45 -10.97 25.27
C LEU A 124 -8.78 -10.53 25.88
N ALA A 125 -9.88 -11.29 25.74
CA ALA A 125 -11.14 -10.93 26.42
C ALA A 125 -11.02 -11.02 27.92
N PHE A 126 -10.46 -12.12 28.43
CA PHE A 126 -10.26 -12.26 29.87
C PHE A 126 -9.27 -11.21 30.39
N GLY A 127 -8.25 -10.86 29.59
CA GLY A 127 -7.30 -9.81 29.94
C GLY A 127 -7.94 -8.42 30.01
N ALA A 128 -8.82 -8.09 29.06
CA ALA A 128 -9.59 -6.86 29.07
C ALA A 128 -10.57 -6.81 30.27
N HIS A 129 -11.27 -7.91 30.54
CA HIS A 129 -12.20 -8.02 31.68
C HIS A 129 -11.49 -7.93 33.03
N ALA A 130 -10.28 -8.48 33.13
CA ALA A 130 -9.44 -8.39 34.32
C ALA A 130 -8.69 -7.04 34.47
N HIS A 131 -8.89 -6.10 33.55
CA HIS A 131 -8.17 -4.82 33.50
C HIS A 131 -6.64 -5.00 33.57
N LEU A 132 -6.11 -5.99 32.85
CA LEU A 132 -4.66 -6.17 32.75
C LEU A 132 -4.00 -4.95 32.13
N GLN A 133 -2.76 -4.68 32.55
CA GLN A 133 -1.97 -3.53 32.09
C GLN A 133 -1.86 -3.51 30.56
N SER A 134 -1.85 -2.29 29.99
CA SER A 134 -1.75 -2.07 28.54
C SER A 134 -0.53 -2.75 27.92
N GLU A 135 0.60 -2.79 28.64
CA GLU A 135 1.81 -3.49 28.22
C GLU A 135 1.61 -5.01 28.04
N TRP A 136 0.80 -5.64 28.90
CA TRP A 136 0.51 -7.07 28.81
C TRP A 136 -0.34 -7.37 27.57
N ILE A 137 -1.35 -6.53 27.33
CA ILE A 137 -2.26 -6.63 26.18
C ILE A 137 -1.49 -6.37 24.88
N GLY A 138 -0.70 -5.31 24.83
CA GLY A 138 0.17 -4.97 23.69
C GLY A 138 1.15 -6.10 23.36
N SER A 139 1.82 -6.67 24.37
CA SER A 139 2.73 -7.80 24.17
C SER A 139 2.03 -9.04 23.59
N LEU A 140 0.77 -9.30 23.96
CA LEU A 140 0.01 -10.41 23.40
C LEU A 140 -0.41 -10.12 21.96
N ILE A 141 -0.88 -8.92 21.67
CA ILE A 141 -1.21 -8.44 20.31
C ILE A 141 0.01 -8.60 19.38
N ASP A 142 1.19 -8.17 19.82
CA ASP A 142 2.43 -8.27 19.03
C ASP A 142 2.75 -9.72 18.65
N LYS A 143 2.57 -10.65 19.59
CA LYS A 143 2.79 -12.09 19.34
C LYS A 143 1.75 -12.67 18.38
N VAL A 144 0.49 -12.27 18.51
CA VAL A 144 -0.57 -12.70 17.59
C VAL A 144 -0.27 -12.19 16.20
N ASN A 145 0.08 -10.91 16.07
CA ASN A 145 0.44 -10.29 14.81
C ASN A 145 1.62 -11.02 14.15
N HIS A 146 2.68 -11.28 14.91
CA HIS A 146 3.82 -12.06 14.43
C HIS A 146 3.41 -13.45 13.91
N LEU A 147 2.60 -14.18 14.68
CA LEU A 147 2.15 -15.52 14.27
C LEU A 147 1.29 -15.49 13.01
N VAL A 148 0.38 -14.52 12.89
CA VAL A 148 -0.48 -14.36 11.71
C VAL A 148 0.37 -14.01 10.49
N CYS A 149 1.27 -13.03 10.61
CA CYS A 149 2.18 -12.64 9.53
C CYS A 149 3.06 -13.80 9.08
N SER A 150 3.67 -14.57 10.00
CA SER A 150 4.50 -15.72 9.63
C SER A 150 3.68 -16.80 8.92
N SER A 151 2.49 -17.11 9.45
CA SER A 151 1.59 -18.11 8.86
C SER A 151 1.12 -17.73 7.44
N ILE A 152 0.99 -16.44 7.16
CA ILE A 152 0.67 -15.93 5.82
C ILE A 152 1.85 -16.10 4.85
N VAL A 153 3.08 -15.80 5.30
CA VAL A 153 4.30 -15.97 4.49
C VAL A 153 4.49 -17.44 4.12
N ASP A 154 4.28 -18.35 5.07
CA ASP A 154 4.44 -19.78 4.82
C ASP A 154 3.39 -20.33 3.86
N ALA A 155 2.15 -19.82 3.92
CA ALA A 155 1.12 -20.15 2.96
C ALA A 155 1.48 -19.71 1.51
N THR A 156 2.42 -18.77 1.32
CA THR A 156 2.91 -18.36 -0.01
C THR A 156 4.02 -19.25 -0.56
N ASN A 157 4.88 -19.79 0.30
CA ASN A 157 6.08 -20.54 -0.13
C ASN A 157 5.77 -22.00 -0.48
N ILE A 158 4.60 -22.51 -0.08
CA ILE A 158 4.18 -23.88 -0.35
C ILE A 158 3.44 -23.94 -1.70
N VAL A 159 4.14 -24.40 -2.74
CA VAL A 159 3.66 -24.67 -4.11
C VAL A 159 2.55 -25.74 -4.17
N SER A 160 2.20 -26.39 -3.04
CA SER A 160 1.17 -27.42 -3.01
C SER A 160 -0.25 -26.85 -2.83
N SER A 161 -1.22 -27.52 -3.46
CA SER A 161 -2.67 -27.24 -3.43
C SER A 161 -3.33 -27.18 -2.04
N ARG A 162 -2.57 -27.30 -0.94
CA ARG A 162 -3.03 -27.25 0.45
C ARG A 162 -2.79 -25.90 1.15
N SER A 163 -2.09 -24.97 0.51
CA SER A 163 -1.82 -23.59 1.00
C SER A 163 -3.09 -22.75 1.22
N GLY A 164 -4.22 -23.13 0.62
CA GLY A 164 -5.52 -22.48 0.84
C GLY A 164 -6.06 -22.62 2.27
N SER A 165 -5.61 -23.60 3.05
CA SER A 165 -6.17 -23.89 4.37
C SER A 165 -5.91 -22.78 5.40
N ALA A 166 -4.67 -22.32 5.57
CA ALA A 166 -4.35 -21.25 6.53
C ALA A 166 -5.03 -19.93 6.18
N LEU A 167 -5.03 -19.54 4.90
CA LEU A 167 -5.70 -18.32 4.44
C LEU A 167 -7.22 -18.40 4.61
N GLN A 168 -7.81 -19.58 4.36
CA GLN A 168 -9.22 -19.83 4.61
C GLN A 168 -9.55 -19.75 6.09
N LEU A 169 -8.73 -20.34 6.97
CA LEU A 169 -8.89 -20.22 8.42
C LEU A 169 -8.82 -18.78 8.89
N LEU A 170 -7.81 -18.02 8.47
CA LEU A 170 -7.69 -16.60 8.81
C LEU A 170 -8.90 -15.80 8.32
N THR A 171 -9.38 -16.10 7.10
CA THR A 171 -10.61 -15.51 6.57
C THR A 171 -11.81 -15.89 7.43
N THR A 172 -11.96 -17.15 7.86
CA THR A 172 -13.03 -17.59 8.75
C THR A 172 -12.96 -16.88 10.11
N VAL A 173 -11.77 -16.73 10.69
CA VAL A 173 -11.57 -16.04 11.98
C VAL A 173 -12.05 -14.59 11.91
N VAL A 174 -11.74 -13.89 10.82
CA VAL A 174 -12.17 -12.49 10.58
C VAL A 174 -13.68 -12.34 10.44
N HIS A 175 -14.36 -13.32 9.82
CA HIS A 175 -15.79 -13.26 9.58
C HIS A 175 -16.63 -13.91 10.69
N ALA A 176 -16.03 -14.67 11.61
CA ALA A 176 -16.75 -15.29 12.70
C ALA A 176 -17.23 -14.23 13.72
N PRO A 177 -18.55 -14.17 14.00
CA PRO A 177 -19.12 -13.16 14.90
C PRO A 177 -18.70 -13.35 16.36
N THR A 178 -18.25 -14.55 16.72
CA THR A 178 -17.76 -14.90 18.06
C THR A 178 -16.30 -14.49 18.27
N THR A 179 -15.58 -14.10 17.21
CA THR A 179 -14.20 -13.64 17.31
C THR A 179 -14.15 -12.23 17.89
N GLN A 180 -13.27 -12.02 18.85
CA GLN A 180 -13.07 -10.70 19.45
C GLN A 180 -12.52 -9.69 18.45
N GLN A 181 -13.02 -8.47 18.54
CA GLN A 181 -12.78 -7.44 17.52
C GLN A 181 -11.31 -7.10 17.30
N HIS A 182 -10.49 -6.99 18.35
CA HIS A 182 -9.05 -6.73 18.17
C HIS A 182 -8.35 -7.86 17.40
N LEU A 183 -8.77 -9.12 17.58
CA LEU A 183 -8.21 -10.25 16.84
C LEU A 183 -8.67 -10.19 15.38
N ARG A 184 -9.94 -9.82 15.15
CA ARG A 184 -10.45 -9.58 13.79
C ARG A 184 -9.64 -8.48 13.09
N VAL A 185 -9.36 -7.38 13.78
CA VAL A 185 -8.52 -6.28 13.25
C VAL A 185 -7.12 -6.76 12.93
N ILE A 186 -6.42 -7.44 13.85
CA ILE A 186 -5.05 -7.95 13.60
C ILE A 186 -5.01 -8.86 12.37
N VAL A 187 -5.93 -9.83 12.30
CA VAL A 187 -5.97 -10.77 11.18
C VAL A 187 -6.36 -10.05 9.88
N ALA A 188 -7.31 -9.11 9.93
CA ALA A 188 -7.72 -8.33 8.77
C ALA A 188 -6.58 -7.47 8.23
N LEU A 189 -5.84 -6.76 9.08
CA LEU A 189 -4.67 -5.97 8.70
C LEU A 189 -3.63 -6.84 7.99
N ALA A 190 -3.34 -8.02 8.51
CA ALA A 190 -2.39 -8.94 7.89
C ALA A 190 -2.87 -9.48 6.54
N LEU A 191 -4.18 -9.77 6.40
CA LEU A 191 -4.78 -10.15 5.12
C LEU A 191 -4.76 -9.01 4.11
N LEU A 192 -5.06 -7.78 4.53
CA LEU A 192 -5.05 -6.59 3.67
C LEU A 192 -3.63 -6.24 3.22
N ASP A 193 -2.64 -6.31 4.11
CA ASP A 193 -1.22 -6.12 3.76
C ASP A 193 -0.75 -7.16 2.72
N ARG A 194 -1.15 -8.42 2.90
CA ARG A 194 -0.89 -9.47 1.90
C ARG A 194 -1.55 -9.14 0.56
N THR A 195 -2.82 -8.76 0.57
CA THR A 195 -3.56 -8.36 -0.63
C THR A 195 -2.85 -7.21 -1.33
N ASN A 196 -2.42 -6.19 -0.59
CA ASN A 196 -1.67 -5.07 -1.11
C ASN A 196 -0.36 -5.51 -1.79
N LYS A 197 0.44 -6.36 -1.13
CA LYS A 197 1.68 -6.91 -1.69
C LYS A 197 1.44 -7.72 -2.96
N LYS A 198 0.41 -8.58 -2.96
CA LYS A 198 0.06 -9.40 -4.13
C LYS A 198 -0.43 -8.54 -5.31
N GLY A 199 -1.22 -7.51 -5.02
CA GLY A 199 -1.67 -6.53 -6.02
C GLY A 199 -0.50 -5.75 -6.61
N ALA A 200 0.39 -5.23 -5.76
CA ALA A 200 1.61 -4.54 -6.19
C ALA A 200 2.52 -5.42 -7.07
N LEU A 201 2.65 -6.71 -6.73
CA LEU A 201 3.42 -7.66 -7.54
C LEU A 201 2.80 -7.85 -8.92
N ALA A 202 1.49 -8.08 -9.00
CA ALA A 202 0.78 -8.22 -10.27
C ALA A 202 0.93 -6.96 -11.15
N ILE A 203 0.87 -5.76 -10.55
CA ILE A 203 1.12 -4.50 -11.25
C ILE A 203 2.56 -4.41 -11.78
N ALA A 204 3.54 -4.84 -10.98
CA ALA A 204 4.95 -4.86 -11.37
C ALA A 204 5.21 -5.84 -12.54
N ASP A 205 4.51 -6.97 -12.56
CA ASP A 205 4.55 -7.98 -13.63
C ASP A 205 3.79 -7.54 -14.90
N GLY A 206 3.15 -6.36 -14.88
CA GLY A 206 2.40 -5.81 -16.01
C GLY A 206 0.92 -6.20 -16.06
N ASP A 207 0.45 -7.06 -15.13
CA ASP A 207 -0.95 -7.48 -15.05
C ASP A 207 -1.76 -6.56 -14.13
N HIS A 208 -2.10 -5.39 -14.67
CA HIS A 208 -2.85 -4.36 -13.94
C HIS A 208 -4.30 -4.77 -13.66
N HIS A 209 -4.89 -5.62 -14.52
CA HIS A 209 -6.23 -6.12 -14.30
C HIS A 209 -6.28 -7.05 -13.09
N GLN A 210 -5.35 -8.00 -13.02
CA GLN A 210 -5.25 -8.90 -11.89
C GLN A 210 -4.90 -8.15 -10.60
N GLY A 211 -4.03 -7.13 -10.69
CA GLY A 211 -3.73 -6.23 -9.57
C GLY A 211 -4.98 -5.58 -8.99
N LEU A 212 -5.86 -5.04 -9.85
CA LEU A 212 -7.12 -4.43 -9.45
C LEU A 212 -8.09 -5.45 -8.83
N VAL A 213 -8.28 -6.60 -9.49
CA VAL A 213 -9.16 -7.68 -8.99
C VAL A 213 -8.74 -8.11 -7.57
N ILE A 214 -7.43 -8.27 -7.33
CA ILE A 214 -6.91 -8.66 -6.02
C ILE A 214 -7.25 -7.61 -4.95
N VAL A 215 -7.11 -6.33 -5.26
CA VAL A 215 -7.42 -5.24 -4.33
C VAL A 215 -8.92 -5.19 -4.03
N ASP A 216 -9.75 -5.30 -5.06
CA ASP A 216 -11.22 -5.24 -4.96
C ASP A 216 -11.81 -6.43 -4.19
N GLU A 217 -11.22 -7.63 -4.30
CA GLU A 217 -11.63 -8.84 -3.56
C GLU A 217 -11.72 -8.62 -2.03
N ARG A 218 -11.01 -7.61 -1.50
CA ARG A 218 -10.98 -7.30 -0.06
C ARG A 218 -11.46 -5.89 0.29
N ALA A 219 -12.11 -5.18 -0.62
CA ALA A 219 -12.67 -3.85 -0.35
C ALA A 219 -13.64 -3.87 0.85
N ALA A 220 -14.57 -4.83 0.90
CA ALA A 220 -15.49 -4.96 2.04
C ALA A 220 -14.79 -5.23 3.38
N LEU A 221 -13.65 -5.93 3.35
CA LEU A 221 -12.84 -6.17 4.54
C LEU A 221 -12.17 -4.87 5.02
N MET A 222 -11.74 -4.02 4.09
CA MET A 222 -11.18 -2.71 4.39
C MET A 222 -12.17 -1.84 5.17
N ASP A 223 -13.43 -1.78 4.72
CA ASP A 223 -14.48 -0.99 5.37
C ASP A 223 -14.83 -1.55 6.75
N SER A 224 -15.00 -2.88 6.83
CA SER A 224 -15.26 -3.56 8.10
C SER A 224 -14.15 -3.32 9.12
N THR A 225 -12.89 -3.28 8.66
CA THR A 225 -11.74 -3.06 9.55
C THR A 225 -11.74 -1.65 10.14
N ALA A 226 -12.15 -0.62 9.39
CA ALA A 226 -12.33 0.74 9.93
C ALA A 226 -13.46 0.81 10.96
N GLU A 227 -14.58 0.13 10.70
CA GLU A 227 -15.68 0.03 11.66
C GLU A 227 -15.21 -0.61 12.96
N TRP A 228 -14.47 -1.72 12.89
CA TRP A 228 -13.93 -2.39 14.07
C TRP A 228 -12.84 -1.56 14.76
N GLY A 229 -12.06 -0.80 14.01
CA GLY A 229 -11.03 0.12 14.53
C GLY A 229 -11.59 1.27 15.36
N SER A 230 -12.84 1.65 15.11
CA SER A 230 -13.54 2.72 15.84
C SER A 230 -13.98 2.31 17.25
N GLN A 231 -13.82 1.03 17.60
CA GLN A 231 -14.21 0.48 18.90
C GLN A 231 -13.16 0.82 19.96
N PRO A 232 -13.55 1.12 21.22
CA PRO A 232 -12.61 1.52 22.27
C PRO A 232 -11.44 0.55 22.49
N GLN A 233 -11.71 -0.76 22.40
CA GLN A 233 -10.70 -1.83 22.50
C GLN A 233 -9.69 -1.88 21.35
N CYS A 234 -9.97 -1.20 20.23
CA CYS A 234 -9.15 -1.22 19.03
C CYS A 234 -8.40 0.09 18.77
N VAL A 235 -8.47 1.06 19.68
CA VAL A 235 -7.88 2.41 19.48
C VAL A 235 -6.38 2.37 19.16
N GLY A 236 -5.65 1.40 19.71
CA GLY A 236 -4.22 1.20 19.44
C GLY A 236 -3.90 0.68 18.02
N PHE A 237 -4.90 0.38 17.19
CA PHE A 237 -4.74 -0.04 15.80
C PHE A 237 -5.09 1.05 14.79
N VAL A 238 -5.58 2.22 15.21
CA VAL A 238 -6.09 3.25 14.28
C VAL A 238 -5.04 3.66 13.24
N ASP A 239 -3.81 3.94 13.68
CA ASP A 239 -2.72 4.30 12.77
C ASP A 239 -2.39 3.16 11.80
N ALA A 240 -2.46 1.92 12.29
CA ALA A 240 -2.21 0.74 11.47
C ALA A 240 -3.27 0.55 10.39
N ILE A 241 -4.53 0.74 10.76
CA ILE A 241 -5.68 0.71 9.85
C ILE A 241 -5.53 1.78 8.78
N HIS A 242 -5.28 3.03 9.17
CA HIS A 242 -5.09 4.12 8.21
C HIS A 242 -3.91 3.87 7.26
N SER A 243 -2.78 3.39 7.78
CA SER A 243 -1.60 3.07 6.96
C SER A 243 -1.87 1.96 5.95
N THR A 244 -2.53 0.87 6.37
CA THR A 244 -2.90 -0.22 5.47
C THR A 244 -3.94 0.21 4.43
N GLN A 245 -4.94 1.00 4.84
CA GLN A 245 -5.95 1.55 3.93
C GLN A 245 -5.34 2.47 2.88
N ALA A 246 -4.46 3.39 3.28
CA ALA A 246 -3.74 4.26 2.36
C ALA A 246 -2.90 3.44 1.38
N SER A 247 -2.17 2.44 1.86
CA SER A 247 -1.36 1.56 1.01
C SER A 247 -2.21 0.82 -0.04
N LEU A 248 -3.34 0.26 0.38
CA LEU A 248 -4.23 -0.48 -0.50
C LEU A 248 -4.91 0.43 -1.53
N ARG A 249 -5.34 1.63 -1.12
CA ARG A 249 -5.87 2.67 -2.02
C ARG A 249 -4.83 3.09 -3.05
N ASN A 250 -3.59 3.30 -2.63
CA ASN A 250 -2.49 3.65 -3.55
C ASN A 250 -2.28 2.56 -4.61
N THR A 251 -2.28 1.28 -4.21
CA THR A 251 -2.14 0.15 -5.14
C THR A 251 -3.34 0.04 -6.08
N GLY A 252 -4.57 0.20 -5.58
CA GLY A 252 -5.78 0.20 -6.40
C GLY A 252 -5.80 1.34 -7.42
N SER A 253 -5.51 2.55 -6.97
CA SER A 253 -5.35 3.74 -7.82
C SER A 253 -4.32 3.51 -8.94
N LEU A 254 -3.13 2.98 -8.60
CA LEU A 254 -2.10 2.67 -9.59
C LEU A 254 -2.56 1.65 -10.62
N ALA A 255 -3.21 0.57 -10.17
CA ALA A 255 -3.74 -0.47 -11.06
C ALA A 255 -4.78 0.10 -12.02
N THR A 256 -5.73 0.88 -11.51
CA THR A 256 -6.77 1.53 -12.31
C THR A 256 -6.16 2.49 -13.32
N ALA A 257 -5.28 3.40 -12.89
CA ALA A 257 -4.65 4.39 -13.76
C ALA A 257 -3.86 3.74 -14.90
N LYS A 258 -3.05 2.70 -14.61
CA LYS A 258 -2.32 1.96 -15.65
C LYS A 258 -3.24 1.20 -16.60
N LYS A 259 -4.32 0.58 -16.10
CA LYS A 259 -5.34 -0.07 -16.93
C LYS A 259 -5.99 0.94 -17.89
N GLN A 260 -6.33 2.13 -17.38
CA GLN A 260 -6.91 3.20 -18.20
C GLN A 260 -5.92 3.74 -19.23
N LEU A 261 -4.65 3.90 -18.87
CA LEU A 261 -3.60 4.30 -19.80
C LEU A 261 -3.46 3.32 -20.97
N GLN A 262 -3.43 2.01 -20.68
CA GLN A 262 -3.37 0.97 -21.69
C GLN A 262 -4.62 0.97 -22.59
N LYS A 263 -5.82 1.05 -21.98
CA LYS A 263 -7.09 1.13 -22.71
C LYS A 263 -7.10 2.36 -23.63
N GLY A 264 -6.74 3.53 -23.12
CA GLY A 264 -6.73 4.78 -23.86
C GLY A 264 -5.77 4.76 -25.04
N LYS A 265 -4.54 4.27 -24.85
CA LYS A 265 -3.56 4.13 -25.94
C LYS A 265 -4.05 3.19 -27.04
N LYS A 266 -4.58 2.03 -26.65
CA LYS A 266 -5.13 1.04 -27.59
C LYS A 266 -6.29 1.62 -28.41
N LEU A 267 -7.29 2.21 -27.76
CA LEU A 267 -8.45 2.80 -28.43
C LEU A 267 -8.05 3.94 -29.37
N ARG A 268 -7.09 4.78 -28.97
CA ARG A 268 -6.54 5.84 -29.82
C ARG A 268 -5.84 5.28 -31.06
N GLU A 269 -5.07 4.22 -30.92
CA GLU A 269 -4.40 3.58 -32.05
C GLU A 269 -5.42 2.96 -33.01
N GLU A 270 -6.44 2.29 -32.47
CA GLU A 270 -7.55 1.73 -33.26
C GLU A 270 -8.43 2.81 -33.92
N SER A 271 -8.51 4.01 -33.34
CA SER A 271 -9.35 5.09 -33.88
C SER A 271 -8.75 5.77 -35.11
N VAL A 272 -7.53 5.43 -35.53
CA VAL A 272 -6.85 6.09 -36.67
C VAL A 272 -6.48 5.14 -37.82
N VAL A 273 -6.76 3.84 -37.70
CA VAL A 273 -6.34 2.82 -38.69
C VAL A 273 -7.08 2.98 -40.03
N ASP A 274 -8.40 3.14 -40.01
CA ASP A 274 -9.26 3.16 -41.21
C ASP A 274 -10.01 4.50 -41.34
N GLY A 275 -9.29 5.60 -41.10
CA GLY A 275 -9.88 6.92 -40.88
C GLY A 275 -10.20 7.18 -39.41
N ILE A 276 -10.60 8.42 -39.09
CA ILE A 276 -10.82 8.83 -37.70
C ILE A 276 -12.18 8.31 -37.22
N ASP A 277 -12.17 7.31 -36.35
CA ASP A 277 -13.33 6.87 -35.59
C ASP A 277 -13.49 7.75 -34.34
N MET A 278 -14.39 8.73 -34.42
CA MET A 278 -14.59 9.70 -33.34
C MET A 278 -15.12 9.06 -32.05
N ASP A 279 -15.92 8.00 -32.14
CA ASP A 279 -16.50 7.36 -30.96
C ASP A 279 -15.41 6.67 -30.14
N LYS A 280 -14.52 5.92 -30.80
CA LYS A 280 -13.35 5.32 -30.15
C LYS A 280 -12.38 6.36 -29.63
N LEU A 281 -12.20 7.46 -30.35
CA LEU A 281 -11.32 8.55 -29.92
C LEU A 281 -11.81 9.22 -28.63
N PHE A 282 -13.12 9.48 -28.52
CA PHE A 282 -13.72 10.01 -27.30
C PHE A 282 -13.67 8.99 -26.16
N GLU A 283 -13.92 7.70 -26.43
CA GLU A 283 -13.76 6.66 -25.42
C GLU A 283 -12.31 6.55 -24.93
N ALA A 284 -11.33 6.71 -25.83
CA ALA A 284 -9.91 6.78 -25.47
C ALA A 284 -9.63 7.96 -24.54
N MET A 285 -10.16 9.15 -24.87
CA MET A 285 -9.98 10.35 -24.06
C MET A 285 -10.65 10.23 -22.68
N ASP A 286 -11.84 9.64 -22.61
CA ASP A 286 -12.54 9.41 -21.35
C ASP A 286 -11.81 8.40 -20.47
N ALA A 287 -11.27 7.33 -21.06
CA ALA A 287 -10.39 6.40 -20.35
C ALA A 287 -9.16 7.13 -19.77
N LEU A 288 -8.45 7.91 -20.57
CA LEU A 288 -7.26 8.66 -20.12
C LEU A 288 -7.61 9.65 -19.00
N ARG A 289 -8.72 10.39 -19.12
CA ARG A 289 -9.19 11.33 -18.08
C ARG A 289 -9.55 10.63 -16.79
N LEU A 290 -10.24 9.49 -16.87
CA LEU A 290 -10.52 8.67 -15.70
C LEU A 290 -9.21 8.22 -15.04
N GLY A 291 -8.21 7.82 -15.84
CA GLY A 291 -6.88 7.52 -15.34
C GLY A 291 -6.25 8.68 -14.56
N VAL A 292 -6.35 9.92 -15.07
CA VAL A 292 -5.82 11.12 -14.40
C VAL A 292 -6.50 11.33 -13.05
N VAL A 293 -7.83 11.26 -13.00
CA VAL A 293 -8.60 11.41 -11.74
C VAL A 293 -8.17 10.36 -10.71
N GLU A 294 -7.95 9.13 -11.14
CA GLU A 294 -7.58 8.03 -10.25
C GLU A 294 -6.18 8.17 -9.65
N CYS A 295 -5.22 8.75 -10.37
CA CYS A 295 -3.83 8.88 -9.91
C CYS A 295 -3.43 10.27 -9.41
N HIS A 296 -4.35 11.23 -9.44
CA HIS A 296 -4.09 12.63 -9.10
C HIS A 296 -3.39 12.77 -7.74
N ASP A 297 -2.27 13.49 -7.72
CA ASP A 297 -1.41 13.73 -6.55
C ASP A 297 -0.82 12.47 -5.87
N MET A 298 -1.08 11.27 -6.39
CA MET A 298 -0.59 10.00 -5.84
C MET A 298 0.48 9.35 -6.71
N HIS A 299 0.26 9.28 -8.03
CA HIS A 299 1.19 8.66 -9.00
C HIS A 299 1.49 9.64 -10.13
N LEU A 300 2.22 10.71 -9.79
CA LEU A 300 2.54 11.83 -10.68
C LEU A 300 3.26 11.42 -11.98
N ASP A 301 3.99 10.31 -11.97
CA ASP A 301 4.66 9.76 -13.16
C ASP A 301 3.66 9.18 -14.17
N ILE A 302 2.65 8.46 -13.69
CA ILE A 302 1.55 7.94 -14.51
C ILE A 302 0.62 9.07 -14.95
N GLU A 303 0.33 10.02 -14.05
CA GLU A 303 -0.46 11.22 -14.37
C GLU A 303 0.18 12.02 -15.51
N ALA A 304 1.49 12.24 -15.44
CA ALA A 304 2.25 12.92 -16.49
C ALA A 304 2.11 12.21 -17.84
N GLU A 305 2.23 10.87 -17.86
CA GLU A 305 2.09 10.10 -19.09
C GLU A 305 0.66 10.16 -19.65
N LEU A 306 -0.36 10.00 -18.81
CA LEU A 306 -1.77 10.14 -19.22
C LEU A 306 -2.05 11.51 -19.83
N LEU A 307 -1.58 12.59 -19.21
CA LEU A 307 -1.73 13.97 -19.70
C LEU A 307 -1.02 14.17 -21.04
N SER A 308 0.16 13.58 -21.23
CA SER A 308 0.87 13.61 -22.52
C SER A 308 0.11 12.85 -23.62
N GLU A 309 -0.60 11.78 -23.28
CA GLU A 309 -1.44 11.05 -24.25
C GLU A 309 -2.69 11.85 -24.62
N ILE A 310 -3.30 12.56 -23.66
CA ILE A 310 -4.39 13.53 -23.91
C ILE A 310 -3.90 14.67 -24.82
N GLY A 311 -2.71 15.23 -24.53
CA GLY A 311 -2.08 16.26 -25.36
C GLY A 311 -1.91 15.80 -26.81
N TYR A 312 -1.48 14.56 -27.02
CA TYR A 312 -1.33 13.96 -28.35
C TYR A 312 -2.66 13.89 -29.11
N ILE A 313 -3.75 13.49 -28.45
CA ILE A 313 -5.08 13.46 -29.09
C ILE A 313 -5.47 14.88 -29.56
N TRP A 314 -5.28 15.88 -28.70
CA TRP A 314 -5.59 17.27 -29.05
C TRP A 314 -4.72 17.81 -30.19
N SER A 315 -3.40 17.60 -30.16
CA SER A 315 -2.48 18.16 -31.17
C SER A 315 -2.49 17.38 -32.48
N ASN A 316 -2.47 16.06 -32.43
CA ASN A 316 -2.20 15.23 -33.61
C ASN A 316 -3.48 14.77 -34.30
N VAL A 317 -4.56 14.53 -33.54
CA VAL A 317 -5.83 14.02 -34.09
C VAL A 317 -6.83 15.16 -34.28
N LEU A 318 -7.15 15.90 -33.21
CA LEU A 318 -8.21 16.92 -33.23
C LEU A 318 -7.75 18.31 -33.71
N LYS A 319 -6.43 18.54 -33.79
CA LYS A 319 -5.82 19.81 -34.21
C LYS A 319 -6.24 21.02 -33.37
N VAL A 320 -6.48 20.83 -32.07
CA VAL A 320 -6.84 21.90 -31.11
C VAL A 320 -5.61 22.29 -30.29
N LYS A 321 -4.92 23.33 -30.76
CA LYS A 321 -3.66 23.85 -30.20
C LYS A 321 -3.73 24.14 -28.69
N GLU A 322 -4.62 25.04 -28.26
CA GLU A 322 -4.75 25.47 -26.85
C GLU A 322 -5.02 24.32 -25.87
N ALA A 323 -5.83 23.35 -26.27
CA ALA A 323 -6.13 22.19 -25.44
C ALA A 323 -4.91 21.26 -25.31
N ALA A 324 -4.15 21.10 -26.39
CA ALA A 324 -2.92 20.33 -26.39
C ALA A 324 -1.85 20.98 -25.50
N HIS A 325 -1.62 22.29 -25.63
CA HIS A 325 -0.66 23.04 -24.81
C HIS A 325 -0.92 22.88 -23.32
N ARG A 326 -2.17 23.09 -22.89
CA ARG A 326 -2.55 22.91 -21.48
C ARG A 326 -2.26 21.49 -20.97
N ALA A 327 -2.54 20.47 -21.77
CA ALA A 327 -2.29 19.07 -21.40
C ALA A 327 -0.78 18.76 -21.33
N TYR A 328 0.01 19.19 -22.31
CA TYR A 328 1.47 18.98 -22.31
C TYR A 328 2.17 19.74 -21.19
N ARG A 329 1.77 20.99 -20.94
CA ARG A 329 2.29 21.78 -19.83
C ARG A 329 1.99 21.11 -18.48
N ALA A 330 0.75 20.63 -18.29
CA ALA A 330 0.40 19.87 -17.09
C ALA A 330 1.22 18.58 -16.95
N SER A 331 1.43 17.85 -18.05
CA SER A 331 2.30 16.67 -18.08
C SER A 331 3.73 16.98 -17.62
N LEU A 332 4.33 18.06 -18.13
CA LEU A 332 5.68 18.48 -17.74
C LEU A 332 5.75 18.91 -16.27
N LEU A 333 4.74 19.61 -15.75
CA LEU A 333 4.66 19.97 -14.33
C LEU A 333 4.63 18.73 -13.43
N CYS A 334 3.80 17.73 -13.74
CA CYS A 334 3.77 16.46 -13.02
C CYS A 334 5.12 15.73 -13.09
N ALA A 335 5.77 15.73 -14.26
CA ALA A 335 7.08 15.12 -14.44
C ALA A 335 8.17 15.82 -13.61
N HIS A 336 8.16 17.16 -13.53
CA HIS A 336 9.10 17.92 -12.71
C HIS A 336 8.88 17.74 -11.21
N ALA A 337 7.63 17.57 -10.78
CA ALA A 337 7.29 17.30 -9.39
C ALA A 337 7.81 15.93 -8.89
N CYS A 338 8.12 14.99 -9.80
CA CYS A 338 8.73 13.70 -9.49
C CYS A 338 10.25 13.76 -9.19
N SER A 339 10.87 14.93 -9.08
CA SER A 339 12.31 15.08 -8.79
C SER A 339 12.75 14.27 -7.55
N PRO A 340 13.86 13.49 -7.60
CA PRO A 340 14.94 13.52 -8.58
C PRO A 340 14.78 12.58 -9.78
N ARG A 341 13.60 11.97 -9.99
CA ARG A 341 13.37 11.06 -11.12
C ARG A 341 13.44 11.84 -12.45
N VAL A 342 14.08 11.25 -13.46
CA VAL A 342 14.29 11.88 -14.78
C VAL A 342 13.60 11.05 -15.87
N PHE A 343 12.84 11.72 -16.74
CA PHE A 343 12.05 11.08 -17.80
C PHE A 343 12.55 11.37 -19.22
N THR A 344 13.75 11.93 -19.39
CA THR A 344 14.29 12.38 -20.69
C THR A 344 14.40 11.30 -21.76
N SER A 345 14.42 10.02 -21.37
CA SER A 345 14.42 8.87 -22.29
C SER A 345 13.01 8.48 -22.77
N HIS A 346 11.96 8.86 -22.05
CA HIS A 346 10.58 8.45 -22.33
C HIS A 346 9.99 9.20 -23.53
N ALA A 347 9.31 8.48 -24.42
CA ALA A 347 8.73 9.05 -25.63
C ALA A 347 7.64 10.09 -25.35
N TRP A 348 6.80 9.84 -24.33
CA TRP A 348 5.76 10.77 -23.91
C TRP A 348 6.37 12.10 -23.40
N PHE A 349 7.47 12.03 -22.64
CA PHE A 349 8.13 13.21 -22.08
C PHE A 349 8.78 14.05 -23.17
N LYS A 350 9.50 13.40 -24.11
CA LYS A 350 10.09 14.09 -25.27
C LYS A 350 9.02 14.80 -26.08
N ARG A 351 7.91 14.12 -26.38
CA ARG A 351 6.77 14.69 -27.09
C ARG A 351 6.21 15.93 -26.39
N ALA A 352 5.98 15.85 -25.09
CA ALA A 352 5.44 16.97 -24.32
C ALA A 352 6.39 18.17 -24.30
N ARG A 353 7.69 17.92 -24.12
CA ARG A 353 8.73 18.96 -24.17
C ARG A 353 8.81 19.61 -25.55
N ASP A 354 8.87 18.82 -26.61
CA ASP A 354 9.01 19.33 -27.98
C ASP A 354 7.79 20.19 -28.36
N ALA A 355 6.58 19.76 -27.95
CA ALA A 355 5.37 20.54 -28.16
C ALA A 355 5.37 21.87 -27.36
N GLU A 356 5.83 21.86 -26.11
CA GLU A 356 5.94 23.09 -25.31
C GLU A 356 6.97 24.06 -25.91
N GLU A 357 8.11 23.56 -26.40
CA GLU A 357 9.12 24.37 -27.07
C GLU A 357 8.58 24.99 -28.37
N GLU A 358 7.79 24.25 -29.16
CA GLU A 358 7.12 24.76 -30.36
C GLU A 358 6.13 25.89 -30.02
N PHE A 359 5.32 25.72 -28.96
CA PHE A 359 4.39 26.75 -28.49
C PHE A 359 5.11 28.03 -28.07
N GLN A 360 6.18 27.91 -27.28
CA GLN A 360 6.96 29.07 -26.83
C GLN A 360 7.61 29.81 -28.00
N GLN A 361 8.07 29.08 -29.03
CA GLN A 361 8.61 29.70 -30.24
C GLN A 361 7.52 30.43 -31.04
N GLU A 362 6.33 29.86 -31.17
CA GLU A 362 5.20 30.49 -31.86
C GLU A 362 4.74 31.76 -31.13
N GLU A 363 4.63 31.73 -29.79
CA GLU A 363 4.32 32.92 -28.99
C GLU A 363 5.38 34.01 -29.14
N ALA A 364 6.67 33.67 -29.08
CA ALA A 364 7.75 34.63 -29.26
C ALA A 364 7.76 35.27 -30.66
N LEU A 365 7.41 34.49 -31.70
CA LEU A 365 7.27 34.99 -33.07
C LEU A 365 6.06 35.93 -33.20
N GLU A 366 4.94 35.60 -32.56
CA GLU A 366 3.73 36.42 -32.57
C GLU A 366 3.93 37.72 -31.79
N GLU A 367 4.60 37.68 -30.64
CA GLU A 367 5.00 38.88 -29.89
C GLU A 367 5.94 39.77 -30.71
N LYS A 368 6.93 39.17 -31.39
CA LYS A 368 7.81 39.91 -32.29
C LYS A 368 7.04 40.55 -33.43
N ARG A 369 6.10 39.83 -34.06
CA ARG A 369 5.25 40.38 -35.13
C ARG A 369 4.42 41.56 -34.63
N LYS A 370 3.76 41.42 -33.48
CA LYS A 370 2.98 42.51 -32.86
C LYS A 370 3.84 43.72 -32.54
N LYS A 371 5.07 43.49 -32.07
CA LYS A 371 6.04 44.55 -31.81
C LYS A 371 6.47 45.23 -33.11
N ASP A 372 6.84 44.48 -34.14
CA ASP A 372 7.22 45.02 -35.44
C ASP A 372 6.07 45.82 -36.08
N GLU A 373 4.82 45.35 -35.94
CA GLU A 373 3.61 46.07 -36.38
C GLU A 373 3.36 47.35 -35.56
N ALA A 374 3.60 47.33 -34.25
CA ALA A 374 3.48 48.50 -33.39
C ALA A 374 4.60 49.53 -33.64
N ASP A 375 5.80 49.07 -33.98
CA ASP A 375 6.97 49.89 -34.27
C ASP A 375 6.93 50.46 -35.71
N ALA A 376 6.21 49.81 -36.63
CA ALA A 376 6.08 50.23 -38.04
C ALA A 376 5.63 51.69 -38.27
N PRO A 377 4.62 52.27 -37.57
CA PRO A 377 4.28 53.67 -37.73
C PRO A 377 5.40 54.62 -37.25
N PHE A 378 6.05 54.31 -36.14
CA PHE A 378 7.17 55.11 -35.62
C PHE A 378 8.39 55.06 -36.55
N LEU A 379 8.68 53.87 -37.12
CA LEU A 379 9.75 53.70 -38.10
C LEU A 379 9.51 54.53 -39.38
N LYS A 380 8.25 54.65 -39.81
CA LYS A 380 7.88 55.53 -40.94
C LYS A 380 8.04 57.02 -40.61
N GLU A 381 7.71 57.42 -39.38
CA GLU A 381 7.86 58.82 -38.94
C GLU A 381 9.34 59.22 -38.78
N LEU A 382 10.18 58.28 -38.33
CA LEU A 382 11.62 58.46 -38.15
C LEU A 382 12.44 58.25 -39.44
N GLU A 383 11.83 57.74 -40.51
CA GLU A 383 12.47 57.46 -41.80
C GLU A 383 13.22 58.67 -42.42
N PRO A 384 12.65 59.89 -42.45
CA PRO A 384 13.36 61.09 -42.93
C PRO A 384 14.55 61.48 -42.04
N GLU A 385 14.45 61.32 -40.72
CA GLU A 385 15.54 61.61 -39.79
C GLU A 385 16.68 60.57 -39.91
N LEU A 386 16.32 59.30 -40.09
CA LEU A 386 17.27 58.21 -40.35
C LEU A 386 18.01 58.36 -41.68
N THR A 387 17.32 58.84 -42.72
CA THR A 387 17.97 59.13 -44.02
C THR A 387 18.87 60.36 -43.94
N ALA A 388 18.47 61.41 -43.22
CA ALA A 388 19.32 62.57 -42.97
C ALA A 388 20.60 62.20 -42.17
N LEU A 389 20.46 61.36 -41.15
CA LEU A 389 21.60 60.83 -40.37
C LEU A 389 22.53 59.95 -41.21
N LYS A 390 21.97 59.07 -42.06
CA LYS A 390 22.79 58.24 -42.98
C LYS A 390 23.52 59.08 -44.03
N ALA A 391 22.86 60.10 -44.60
CA ALA A 391 23.49 61.01 -45.56
C ALA A 391 24.64 61.81 -44.92
N ASN A 392 24.48 62.23 -43.66
CA ASN A 392 25.54 62.91 -42.92
C ASN A 392 26.68 61.95 -42.49
N ASN A 393 26.39 60.68 -42.20
CA ASN A 393 27.45 59.70 -41.91
C ASN A 393 28.24 59.27 -43.15
N THR A 394 27.66 59.27 -44.36
CA THR A 394 28.46 59.12 -45.59
C THR A 394 29.45 60.27 -45.80
N SER A 395 29.20 61.45 -45.21
CA SER A 395 30.16 62.56 -45.21
C SER A 395 31.36 62.31 -44.30
N ILE A 396 31.25 61.44 -43.29
CA ILE A 396 32.36 61.11 -42.38
C ILE A 396 33.29 60.07 -43.02
N ASP A 397 32.74 59.04 -43.68
CA ASP A 397 33.55 58.06 -44.43
C ASP A 397 34.22 58.67 -45.68
N ALA A 398 33.61 59.70 -46.29
CA ALA A 398 34.21 60.47 -47.37
C ALA A 398 35.29 61.47 -46.88
N ALA A 399 35.27 61.86 -45.60
CA ALA A 399 36.27 62.75 -44.99
C ALA A 399 37.45 61.99 -44.35
N LEU A 400 37.40 60.65 -44.32
CA LEU A 400 38.45 59.76 -43.79
C LEU A 400 39.32 59.11 -44.90
N LYS A 401 39.17 59.52 -46.16
CA LYS A 401 40.14 59.28 -47.26
C LYS A 401 40.87 60.57 -47.57
#